data_AF-A0A168KPF0-F1
#
_entry.id   AF-A0A168KPF0-F1
#
_cell.length_a   1.000
_cell.length_b   1.000
_cell.length_c   1.000
_cell.angle_alpha   90.00
_cell.angle_beta   90.00
_cell.angle_gamma   90.00
#
_symmetry.space_group_name_H-M   'P 1'
#
loop_
_entity.id
_entity.type
_entity.pdbx_description
1 polymer ?
#
loop_
_entity_poly.entity_id
_entity_poly.type
_entity_poly.pdbx_seq_one_letter_code
_entity_poly.pdbx_strand_id
1 'polypeptide(L)'
;MRSITAILGLLAIIVHCSAVLADTLYSVVSDDPTLDVGVIINKNVYKLKASADSNILFQGMAPSNANYAYAKLKKDTTTIVEQENFSRPAVSAKQTLNEFFNRNWNRKDMVTFKPISSISKNFNRRADDELHPVGEIPTIHVIAAQTDIDNIHNHYKQDIEVRVNVTYISTNAIKTFSNVKFEIGGRSSRQFTKFAYNIKLDKKKDDDTLSGYQKLKLRTTVSDPSYMREFITTEMLYAANQPATKASYVRLFINNRAIGLFTLMEKYDKDWLANEFNAGGSKYPHGILYEGEGGSKDSVRADLSYKGDNPSAYNASAYSVSEKSKLGVESLDDLTTFIKFIHEQREFQKTANAEAISATVPEWEKQLDVENFLVSMAFEFLQGGWDGYLQNSNNYFLYKSPEKNRFVWISWDYDYVMGSGPVNMKSIVQGDYTTYKGFDTRPLTIALLNVPEFKTMFEKNLKIIADEIYNPTKADPVIDSVANLIQDDVAWDKTLPHVRKGLEYWTFSLENLKYGNFNNNTNQNEGTPSTLSITTAAEFLIRLNTKVEWKKAIAGNTGHVSLYGVKEWIGAKYSNFNKKTSYKPLLPFLPLKN
;
A
#
# COMPACT_ATOMS: atom_id res chain seq x y z
N MET A 1 -46.70 91.05 -5.75
CA MET A 1 -45.88 90.73 -4.56
C MET A 1 -46.30 89.35 -4.07
N ARG A 2 -45.32 88.46 -3.84
CA ARG A 2 -45.40 87.06 -3.37
C ARG A 2 -45.54 85.97 -4.45
N SER A 3 -44.36 85.41 -4.71
CA SER A 3 -44.00 84.18 -5.41
C SER A 3 -44.59 82.93 -4.77
N ILE A 4 -44.96 81.92 -5.58
CA ILE A 4 -44.80 80.50 -5.22
C ILE A 4 -44.38 79.75 -6.50
N THR A 5 -43.11 79.36 -6.54
CA THR A 5 -42.53 78.45 -7.53
C THR A 5 -42.71 77.02 -7.01
N ALA A 6 -43.50 76.20 -7.70
CA ALA A 6 -43.62 74.78 -7.39
C ALA A 6 -42.55 73.99 -8.16
N ILE A 7 -41.54 73.49 -7.46
CA ILE A 7 -40.54 72.55 -7.97
C ILE A 7 -41.07 71.13 -7.71
N LEU A 8 -41.44 70.41 -8.77
CA LEU A 8 -41.65 68.96 -8.72
C LEU A 8 -40.28 68.28 -8.79
N GLY A 9 -39.77 67.86 -7.62
CA GLY A 9 -38.62 66.97 -7.53
C GLY A 9 -39.03 65.53 -7.82
N LEU A 10 -38.49 64.95 -8.89
CA LEU A 10 -38.55 63.51 -9.16
C LEU A 10 -37.70 62.80 -8.10
N LEU A 11 -38.34 62.07 -7.18
CA LEU A 11 -37.64 61.18 -6.25
C LEU A 11 -37.31 59.89 -7.00
N ALA A 12 -36.09 59.77 -7.52
CA ALA A 12 -35.56 58.50 -8.00
C ALA A 12 -35.26 57.61 -6.78
N ILE A 13 -36.17 56.70 -6.46
CA ILE A 13 -35.89 55.60 -5.54
C ILE A 13 -34.94 54.64 -6.28
N ILE A 14 -33.64 54.81 -6.05
CA ILE A 14 -32.66 53.78 -6.39
C ILE A 14 -32.87 52.66 -5.36
N VAL A 15 -33.71 51.69 -5.71
CA VAL A 15 -33.70 50.39 -5.04
C VAL A 15 -32.33 49.78 -5.33
N HIS A 16 -31.39 49.93 -4.40
CA HIS A 16 -30.24 49.02 -4.34
C HIS A 16 -30.81 47.65 -4.03
N CYS A 17 -31.12 46.91 -5.09
CA CYS A 17 -31.34 45.48 -5.02
C CYS A 17 -29.97 44.89 -4.71
N SER A 18 -29.58 44.89 -3.44
CA SER A 18 -28.55 44.01 -2.93
C SER A 18 -29.05 42.62 -3.26
N ALA A 19 -28.57 42.03 -4.35
CA ALA A 19 -28.79 40.61 -4.60
C ALA A 19 -28.34 39.91 -3.30
N VAL A 20 -29.30 39.30 -2.60
CA VAL A 20 -28.97 38.33 -1.56
C VAL A 20 -28.34 37.18 -2.33
N LEU A 21 -27.01 37.25 -2.45
CA LEU A 21 -26.22 36.27 -3.18
C LEU A 21 -26.35 34.95 -2.43
N ALA A 22 -26.53 33.86 -3.18
CA ALA A 22 -26.72 32.55 -2.60
C ALA A 22 -25.52 32.19 -1.72
N ASP A 23 -25.76 31.94 -0.44
CA ASP A 23 -24.73 31.44 0.45
C ASP A 23 -24.20 30.09 -0.09
N THR A 24 -22.89 29.89 0.02
CA THR A 24 -22.21 28.61 -0.27
C THR A 24 -21.95 27.89 1.03
N LEU A 25 -22.17 26.57 1.04
CA LEU A 25 -21.76 25.70 2.13
C LEU A 25 -20.25 25.46 2.05
N TYR A 26 -19.49 26.05 2.98
CA TYR A 26 -18.08 25.77 3.15
C TYR A 26 -17.90 24.50 3.99
N SER A 27 -16.94 23.65 3.62
CA SER A 27 -16.70 22.34 4.24
C SER A 27 -15.19 22.12 4.38
N VAL A 28 -14.71 21.96 5.61
CA VAL A 28 -13.27 21.82 5.90
C VAL A 28 -13.02 20.88 7.07
N VAL A 29 -12.07 19.95 6.90
CA VAL A 29 -11.53 19.12 7.97
C VAL A 29 -10.45 19.90 8.72
N SER A 30 -10.60 20.02 10.03
CA SER A 30 -9.57 20.58 10.94
C SER A 30 -8.61 19.50 11.39
N ASP A 31 -7.32 19.81 11.40
CA ASP A 31 -6.29 18.98 12.02
C ASP A 31 -6.18 19.17 13.54
N ASP A 32 -6.89 20.15 14.10
CA ASP A 32 -7.07 20.37 15.54
C ASP A 32 -8.55 20.61 15.87
N PRO A 33 -9.31 19.56 16.25
CA PRO A 33 -10.72 19.68 16.60
C PRO A 33 -10.95 20.24 18.01
N THR A 34 -9.91 20.64 18.75
CA THR A 34 -10.08 21.35 20.03
C THR A 34 -10.41 22.83 19.83
N LEU A 35 -10.14 23.35 18.64
CA LEU A 35 -10.46 24.70 18.18
C LEU A 35 -11.70 24.69 17.27
N ASP A 36 -12.41 25.81 17.23
CA ASP A 36 -13.46 26.01 16.23
C ASP A 36 -12.84 26.40 14.89
N VAL A 37 -13.60 26.36 13.80
CA VAL A 37 -13.14 26.80 12.48
C VAL A 37 -14.05 27.91 11.96
N GLY A 38 -13.48 28.88 11.25
CA GLY A 38 -14.20 29.89 10.49
C GLY A 38 -13.68 29.99 9.07
N VAL A 39 -14.51 30.49 8.16
CA VAL A 39 -14.09 30.93 6.83
C VAL A 39 -14.00 32.46 6.80
N ILE A 40 -12.90 32.97 6.26
CA ILE A 40 -12.62 34.39 6.12
C ILE A 40 -12.91 34.82 4.69
N ILE A 41 -13.82 35.78 4.52
CA ILE A 41 -14.24 36.29 3.22
C ILE A 41 -14.36 37.80 3.31
N ASN A 42 -13.63 38.53 2.46
CA ASN A 42 -13.57 40.00 2.52
C ASN A 42 -13.25 40.54 3.93
N LYS A 43 -12.32 39.88 4.64
CA LYS A 43 -11.90 40.17 6.03
C LYS A 43 -12.95 39.90 7.12
N ASN A 44 -14.14 39.41 6.77
CA ASN A 44 -15.15 38.98 7.73
C ASN A 44 -14.96 37.51 8.07
N VAL A 45 -15.09 37.14 9.36
CA VAL A 45 -15.00 35.76 9.83
C VAL A 45 -16.42 35.19 9.98
N TYR A 46 -16.72 34.13 9.24
CA TYR A 46 -17.96 33.37 9.35
C TYR A 46 -17.66 32.06 10.07
N LYS A 47 -18.20 31.90 11.28
CA LYS A 47 -17.97 30.70 12.10
C LYS A 47 -18.64 29.48 11.47
N LEU A 48 -17.89 28.39 11.33
CA LEU A 48 -18.38 27.07 10.91
C LEU A 48 -18.73 26.23 12.14
N LYS A 49 -19.54 25.20 11.96
CA LYS A 49 -19.94 24.25 13.02
C LYS A 49 -19.46 22.85 12.68
N ALA A 50 -19.07 22.10 13.69
CA ALA A 50 -18.83 20.67 13.53
C ALA A 50 -20.04 19.97 12.87
N SER A 51 -19.77 19.10 11.91
CA SER A 51 -20.75 18.34 11.16
C SER A 51 -21.38 17.25 12.04
N ALA A 52 -22.60 16.83 11.71
CA ALA A 52 -23.28 15.75 12.41
C ALA A 52 -22.58 14.39 12.19
N ASP A 53 -21.94 14.20 11.03
CA ASP A 53 -21.27 12.94 10.67
C ASP A 53 -19.87 12.80 11.27
N SER A 54 -19.22 13.93 11.61
CA SER A 54 -17.84 13.95 12.07
C SER A 54 -17.51 15.30 12.72
N ASN A 55 -16.99 15.25 13.95
CA ASN A 55 -16.66 16.47 14.71
C ASN A 55 -15.32 17.13 14.30
N ILE A 56 -14.53 16.47 13.44
CA ILE A 56 -13.34 17.09 12.82
C ILE A 56 -13.69 17.80 11.51
N LEU A 57 -14.89 17.59 10.97
CA LEU A 57 -15.40 18.25 9.76
C LEU A 57 -16.25 19.44 10.17
N PHE A 58 -15.90 20.65 9.71
CA PHE A 58 -16.62 21.88 10.00
C PHE A 58 -17.32 22.40 8.75
N GLN A 59 -18.59 22.76 8.91
CA GLN A 59 -19.47 23.18 7.84
C GLN A 59 -20.27 24.43 8.21
N GLY A 60 -20.54 25.29 7.23
CA GLY A 60 -21.33 26.51 7.46
C GLY A 60 -21.58 27.31 6.19
N MET A 61 -22.69 28.05 6.17
CA MET A 61 -23.08 28.92 5.06
C MET A 61 -22.36 30.26 5.18
N ALA A 62 -21.77 30.74 4.09
CA ALA A 62 -21.21 32.08 3.99
C ALA A 62 -21.28 32.61 2.53
N PRO A 63 -21.10 33.92 2.30
CA PRO A 63 -21.06 34.48 0.96
C PRO A 63 -19.95 33.85 0.09
N SER A 64 -20.07 33.91 -1.23
CA SER A 64 -19.13 33.23 -2.15
C SER A 64 -18.52 34.13 -3.21
N ASN A 65 -18.70 35.44 -3.05
CA ASN A 65 -18.35 36.48 -4.01
C ASN A 65 -16.88 36.90 -4.01
N ALA A 66 -16.02 36.26 -3.22
CA ALA A 66 -14.62 36.63 -3.08
C ALA A 66 -13.75 35.43 -2.73
N ASN A 67 -12.44 35.61 -2.90
CA ASN A 67 -11.46 34.66 -2.41
C ASN A 67 -11.58 34.51 -0.89
N TYR A 68 -11.28 33.31 -0.39
CA TYR A 68 -11.46 32.95 1.00
C TYR A 68 -10.22 32.29 1.60
N ALA A 69 -10.21 32.12 2.91
CA ALA A 69 -9.21 31.34 3.64
C ALA A 69 -9.88 30.78 4.89
N TYR A 70 -9.45 29.61 5.37
CA TYR A 70 -9.90 29.12 6.67
C TYR A 70 -9.05 29.68 7.81
N ALA A 71 -9.66 29.74 8.99
CA ALA A 71 -8.98 30.05 10.24
C ALA A 71 -9.46 29.15 11.37
N LYS A 72 -8.53 28.72 12.21
CA LYS A 72 -8.84 28.14 13.51
C LYS A 72 -9.14 29.26 14.49
N LEU A 73 -10.22 29.10 15.25
CA LEU A 73 -10.77 30.07 16.16
C LEU A 73 -10.67 29.56 17.59
N LYS A 74 -10.46 30.47 18.53
CA LYS A 74 -10.65 30.13 19.94
C LYS A 74 -12.11 29.70 20.14
N LYS A 75 -12.29 28.58 20.84
CA LYS A 75 -13.58 27.94 21.07
C LYS A 75 -14.66 28.95 21.51
N ASP A 76 -15.83 28.86 20.88
CA ASP A 76 -16.99 29.72 21.13
C ASP A 76 -16.79 31.22 20.83
N THR A 77 -15.75 31.56 20.06
CA THR A 77 -15.47 32.96 19.64
C THR A 77 -15.18 33.06 18.14
N THR A 78 -14.98 34.29 17.65
CA THR A 78 -14.44 34.59 16.31
C THR A 78 -12.96 35.02 16.34
N THR A 79 -12.30 34.87 17.49
CA THR A 79 -10.89 35.24 17.65
C THR A 79 -10.01 34.22 16.93
N ILE A 80 -9.29 34.67 15.91
CA ILE A 80 -8.37 33.86 15.13
C ILE A 80 -7.16 33.44 16.00
N VAL A 81 -6.88 32.15 16.02
CA VAL A 81 -5.69 31.54 16.62
C VAL A 81 -4.65 31.25 15.53
N GLU A 82 -5.12 30.71 14.40
CA GLU A 82 -4.31 30.36 13.24
C GLU A 82 -5.13 30.65 11.98
N GLN A 83 -4.48 31.15 10.92
CA GLN A 83 -5.10 31.37 9.62
C GLN A 83 -4.24 30.71 8.55
N GLU A 84 -4.87 30.15 7.52
CA GLU A 84 -4.16 29.73 6.32
C GLU A 84 -3.31 30.88 5.75
N ASN A 85 -2.09 30.57 5.33
CA ASN A 85 -1.15 31.54 4.77
C ASN A 85 -1.32 31.76 3.26
N PHE A 86 -2.38 31.20 2.68
CA PHE A 86 -2.77 31.35 1.28
C PHE A 86 -4.26 31.70 1.19
N SER A 87 -4.69 32.13 0.01
CA SER A 87 -6.10 32.39 -0.29
C SER A 87 -6.59 31.44 -1.37
N ARG A 88 -7.78 30.89 -1.16
CA ARG A 88 -8.50 30.02 -2.07
C ARG A 88 -9.35 30.87 -3.02
N PRO A 89 -9.50 30.47 -4.30
CA PRO A 89 -10.29 31.22 -5.27
C PRO A 89 -11.77 31.23 -4.89
N ALA A 90 -12.50 32.29 -5.25
CA ALA A 90 -13.96 32.35 -5.07
C ALA A 90 -14.67 31.14 -5.71
N VAL A 91 -15.78 30.70 -5.10
CA VAL A 91 -16.51 29.49 -5.51
C VAL A 91 -17.89 29.88 -6.02
N SER A 92 -18.28 29.42 -7.20
CA SER A 92 -19.64 29.65 -7.74
C SER A 92 -20.62 28.51 -7.43
N ALA A 93 -20.13 27.42 -6.83
CA ALA A 93 -20.94 26.26 -6.48
C ALA A 93 -21.70 26.47 -5.17
N LYS A 94 -22.78 25.70 -4.98
CA LYS A 94 -23.58 25.69 -3.74
C LYS A 94 -22.80 25.19 -2.52
N GLN A 95 -21.71 24.45 -2.75
CA GLN A 95 -20.88 23.86 -1.72
C GLN A 95 -19.43 23.78 -2.21
N THR A 96 -18.47 23.99 -1.30
CA THR A 96 -17.04 23.68 -1.55
C THR A 96 -16.80 22.17 -1.46
N LEU A 97 -15.66 21.71 -1.96
CA LEU A 97 -15.20 20.35 -1.64
C LEU A 97 -15.06 20.17 -0.12
N ASN A 98 -14.95 18.94 0.35
CA ASN A 98 -14.48 18.67 1.71
C ASN A 98 -12.97 18.94 1.75
N GLU A 99 -12.61 20.19 2.05
CA GLU A 99 -11.22 20.65 2.04
C GLU A 99 -10.51 20.21 3.32
N PHE A 100 -9.18 20.26 3.34
CA PHE A 100 -8.39 20.05 4.54
C PHE A 100 -7.69 21.36 4.92
N PHE A 101 -7.77 21.74 6.19
CA PHE A 101 -7.17 22.97 6.69
C PHE A 101 -5.67 23.00 6.36
N ASN A 102 -5.20 24.11 5.81
CA ASN A 102 -3.81 24.31 5.42
C ASN A 102 -3.32 23.34 4.33
N ARG A 103 -4.21 22.93 3.42
CA ARG A 103 -3.88 22.30 2.13
C ARG A 103 -4.45 23.14 1.00
N ASN A 104 -3.58 23.77 0.20
CA ASN A 104 -3.97 24.65 -0.89
C ASN A 104 -4.41 23.89 -2.17
N TRP A 105 -4.63 22.58 -2.07
CA TRP A 105 -5.08 21.70 -3.12
C TRP A 105 -6.06 20.68 -2.52
N ASN A 106 -7.00 20.22 -3.34
CA ASN A 106 -7.93 19.14 -2.97
C ASN A 106 -7.68 17.88 -3.82
N ARG A 107 -7.26 18.06 -5.07
CA ARG A 107 -6.85 17.01 -6.00
C ARG A 107 -5.63 17.46 -6.81
N LYS A 108 -4.68 16.56 -7.06
CA LYS A 108 -3.53 16.79 -7.95
C LYS A 108 -3.59 15.89 -9.18
N ASP A 109 -3.08 16.40 -10.30
CA ASP A 109 -2.85 15.57 -11.48
C ASP A 109 -1.68 14.63 -11.22
N MET A 110 -1.92 13.33 -11.38
CA MET A 110 -0.95 12.28 -11.11
C MET A 110 -0.33 11.76 -12.40
N VAL A 111 0.96 11.46 -12.36
CA VAL A 111 1.64 10.72 -13.42
C VAL A 111 1.69 9.26 -12.99
N THR A 112 1.19 8.35 -13.83
CA THR A 112 1.16 6.91 -13.56
C THR A 112 2.00 6.14 -14.58
N PHE A 113 2.41 4.93 -14.22
CA PHE A 113 3.05 4.03 -15.18
C PHE A 113 2.08 3.63 -16.29
N LYS A 114 2.58 3.57 -17.53
CA LYS A 114 1.75 3.13 -18.66
C LYS A 114 1.55 1.61 -18.60
N PRO A 115 0.34 1.10 -18.86
CA PRO A 115 0.11 -0.33 -18.98
C PRO A 115 1.01 -0.97 -20.04
N ILE A 116 1.61 -2.11 -19.72
CA ILE A 116 2.45 -2.91 -20.61
C ILE A 116 1.55 -3.88 -21.35
N SER A 117 1.13 -3.52 -22.57
CA SER A 117 0.18 -4.33 -23.36
C SER A 117 0.71 -5.70 -23.78
N SER A 118 2.03 -5.92 -23.73
CA SER A 118 2.67 -7.20 -24.09
C SER A 118 2.64 -8.23 -22.97
N ILE A 119 2.30 -7.85 -21.73
CA ILE A 119 2.12 -8.77 -20.60
C ILE A 119 0.63 -9.03 -20.45
N SER A 120 0.22 -10.30 -20.42
CA SER A 120 -1.20 -10.67 -20.40
C SER A 120 -1.90 -10.18 -19.14
N LYS A 121 -3.12 -9.64 -19.30
CA LYS A 121 -4.03 -9.35 -18.19
C LYS A 121 -4.97 -10.53 -17.98
N ASN A 122 -4.75 -11.29 -16.91
CA ASN A 122 -5.51 -12.52 -16.59
C ASN A 122 -6.51 -12.34 -15.42
N PHE A 123 -6.98 -11.12 -15.18
CA PHE A 123 -7.94 -10.78 -14.13
C PHE A 123 -8.92 -9.70 -14.60
N ASN A 124 -10.07 -9.60 -13.93
CA ASN A 124 -11.14 -8.67 -14.25
C ASN A 124 -11.50 -7.82 -13.01
N ARG A 125 -10.66 -6.84 -12.72
CA ARG A 125 -10.79 -6.01 -11.52
C ARG A 125 -11.95 -5.00 -11.63
N ARG A 126 -12.73 -4.89 -10.55
CA ARG A 126 -13.76 -3.85 -10.34
C ARG A 126 -13.12 -2.46 -10.27
N ALA A 127 -13.82 -1.43 -10.76
CA ALA A 127 -13.44 -0.05 -10.48
C ALA A 127 -13.50 0.25 -8.96
N ASP A 128 -12.53 0.99 -8.46
CA ASP A 128 -12.25 1.16 -7.03
C ASP A 128 -11.88 2.60 -6.65
N ASP A 129 -12.21 3.57 -7.51
CA ASP A 129 -11.86 4.99 -7.37
C ASP A 129 -12.40 5.61 -6.07
N GLU A 130 -13.45 5.02 -5.47
CA GLU A 130 -13.97 5.47 -4.19
C GLU A 130 -13.02 5.12 -3.04
N LEU A 131 -12.38 3.96 -3.07
CA LEU A 131 -11.42 3.55 -2.03
C LEU A 131 -10.03 4.12 -2.32
N HIS A 132 -9.65 4.14 -3.60
CA HIS A 132 -8.34 4.55 -4.11
C HIS A 132 -8.45 5.75 -5.07
N PRO A 133 -8.91 6.92 -4.59
CA PRO A 133 -9.08 8.08 -5.45
C PRO A 133 -7.73 8.61 -5.94
N VAL A 134 -7.59 8.75 -7.26
CA VAL A 134 -6.35 9.24 -7.87
C VAL A 134 -6.17 10.74 -7.63
N GLY A 135 -5.03 11.09 -7.03
CA GLY A 135 -4.64 12.47 -6.79
C GLY A 135 -5.26 13.11 -5.56
N GLU A 136 -5.94 12.33 -4.73
CA GLU A 136 -6.60 12.80 -3.51
C GLU A 136 -6.03 12.09 -2.28
N ILE A 137 -6.13 12.74 -1.12
CA ILE A 137 -5.84 12.11 0.17
C ILE A 137 -7.11 12.27 1.03
N PRO A 138 -7.95 11.23 1.11
CA PRO A 138 -9.12 11.21 1.98
C PRO A 138 -8.76 11.25 3.46
N THR A 139 -9.76 11.47 4.31
CA THR A 139 -9.66 11.38 5.77
C THR A 139 -10.52 10.24 6.30
N ILE A 140 -9.95 9.39 7.15
CA ILE A 140 -10.67 8.42 7.98
C ILE A 140 -10.71 8.96 9.40
N HIS A 141 -11.91 9.07 9.95
CA HIS A 141 -12.14 9.45 11.34
C HIS A 141 -12.80 8.30 12.10
N VAL A 142 -12.09 7.78 13.09
CA VAL A 142 -12.56 6.69 13.95
C VAL A 142 -13.07 7.27 15.27
N ILE A 143 -14.30 6.97 15.67
CA ILE A 143 -14.86 7.32 16.98
C ILE A 143 -15.13 6.06 17.79
N ALA A 144 -14.62 6.02 19.02
CA ALA A 144 -14.81 4.91 19.95
C ALA A 144 -14.73 5.38 21.42
N ALA A 145 -15.11 4.50 22.35
CA ALA A 145 -14.85 4.75 23.77
C ALA A 145 -13.33 4.85 24.00
N GLN A 146 -12.88 5.87 24.74
CA GLN A 146 -11.45 6.08 24.98
C GLN A 146 -10.81 4.87 25.68
N THR A 147 -11.55 4.19 26.56
CA THR A 147 -11.11 2.96 27.24
C THR A 147 -10.79 1.83 26.26
N ASP A 148 -11.51 1.71 25.15
CA ASP A 148 -11.28 0.68 24.13
C ASP A 148 -10.03 0.99 23.32
N ILE A 149 -9.84 2.26 22.94
CA ILE A 149 -8.64 2.74 22.25
C ILE A 149 -7.40 2.58 23.14
N ASP A 150 -7.51 2.94 24.42
CA ASP A 150 -6.43 2.76 25.40
C ASP A 150 -6.12 1.27 25.60
N ASN A 151 -7.14 0.39 25.60
CA ASN A 151 -6.95 -1.04 25.72
C ASN A 151 -6.10 -1.61 24.58
N ILE A 152 -6.46 -1.32 23.32
CA ILE A 152 -5.68 -1.82 22.17
C ILE A 152 -4.26 -1.20 22.14
N HIS A 153 -4.12 0.09 22.47
CA HIS A 153 -2.81 0.76 22.43
C HIS A 153 -1.87 0.32 23.56
N ASN A 154 -2.39 0.05 24.76
CA ASN A 154 -1.58 -0.40 25.89
C ASN A 154 -1.19 -1.88 25.77
N HIS A 155 -2.03 -2.69 25.12
CA HIS A 155 -1.80 -4.11 24.87
C HIS A 155 -1.43 -4.40 23.42
N TYR A 156 -0.67 -3.51 22.79
CA TYR A 156 -0.37 -3.51 21.35
C TYR A 156 0.28 -4.77 20.77
N LYS A 157 0.68 -5.74 21.60
CA LYS A 157 1.18 -7.05 21.16
C LYS A 157 0.09 -8.13 21.07
N GLN A 158 -1.09 -7.89 21.61
CA GLN A 158 -2.21 -8.82 21.65
C GLN A 158 -3.20 -8.54 20.51
N ASP A 159 -3.92 -9.57 20.07
CA ASP A 159 -4.99 -9.47 19.09
C ASP A 159 -6.29 -9.06 19.78
N ILE A 160 -6.41 -7.75 20.05
CA ILE A 160 -7.62 -7.16 20.64
C ILE A 160 -8.38 -6.40 19.55
N GLU A 161 -9.62 -6.81 19.33
CA GLU A 161 -10.57 -6.16 18.44
C GLU A 161 -11.57 -5.33 19.25
N VAL A 162 -11.84 -4.11 18.80
CA VAL A 162 -12.85 -3.21 19.39
C VAL A 162 -13.88 -2.79 18.33
N ARG A 163 -15.05 -2.33 18.78
CA ARG A 163 -16.12 -1.83 17.90
C ARG A 163 -16.13 -0.32 17.87
N VAL A 164 -16.09 0.23 16.66
CA VAL A 164 -15.93 1.68 16.43
C VAL A 164 -16.93 2.17 15.37
N ASN A 165 -17.12 3.47 15.32
CA ASN A 165 -17.72 4.15 14.17
C ASN A 165 -16.61 4.74 13.32
N VAL A 166 -16.75 4.65 12.00
CA VAL A 166 -15.79 5.18 11.03
C VAL A 166 -16.50 6.13 10.08
N THR A 167 -15.99 7.34 9.95
CA THR A 167 -16.40 8.29 8.90
C THR A 167 -15.27 8.42 7.88
N TYR A 168 -15.55 8.09 6.63
CA TYR A 168 -14.67 8.30 5.49
C TYR A 168 -15.08 9.57 4.75
N ILE A 169 -14.16 10.52 4.66
CA ILE A 169 -14.36 11.86 4.08
C ILE A 169 -13.43 11.99 2.87
N SER A 170 -13.97 11.81 1.67
CA SER A 170 -13.28 12.16 0.43
C SER A 170 -13.59 13.61 0.05
N THR A 171 -12.96 14.12 -1.02
CA THR A 171 -13.20 15.49 -1.51
C THR A 171 -14.67 15.77 -1.83
N ASN A 172 -15.42 14.73 -2.23
CA ASN A 172 -16.79 14.85 -2.75
C ASN A 172 -17.85 14.07 -1.97
N ALA A 173 -17.45 13.17 -1.05
CA ALA A 173 -18.38 12.30 -0.35
C ALA A 173 -18.01 12.13 1.13
N ILE A 174 -19.04 11.89 1.94
CA ILE A 174 -18.93 11.52 3.35
C ILE A 174 -19.69 10.21 3.51
N LYS A 175 -19.03 9.18 4.03
CA LYS A 175 -19.66 7.89 4.35
C LYS A 175 -19.39 7.51 5.79
N THR A 176 -20.44 7.08 6.48
CA THR A 176 -20.37 6.68 7.89
C THR A 176 -20.70 5.20 8.02
N PHE A 177 -19.83 4.49 8.73
CA PHE A 177 -19.95 3.06 9.02
C PHE A 177 -20.03 2.87 10.53
N SER A 178 -21.00 2.10 10.99
CA SER A 178 -21.18 1.78 12.41
C SER A 178 -20.78 0.34 12.70
N ASN A 179 -20.46 0.04 13.97
CA ASN A 179 -20.11 -1.31 14.43
C ASN A 179 -18.92 -1.95 13.68
N VAL A 180 -17.99 -1.11 13.21
CA VAL A 180 -16.80 -1.52 12.48
C VAL A 180 -15.83 -2.19 13.44
N LYS A 181 -15.23 -3.30 13.01
CA LYS A 181 -14.15 -3.97 13.76
C LYS A 181 -12.85 -3.22 13.52
N PHE A 182 -12.17 -2.86 14.59
CA PHE A 182 -10.92 -2.10 14.55
C PHE A 182 -9.90 -2.73 15.49
N GLU A 183 -8.67 -2.89 15.02
CA GLU A 183 -7.58 -3.51 15.78
C GLU A 183 -6.23 -2.96 15.31
N ILE A 184 -5.19 -3.16 16.12
CA ILE A 184 -3.81 -2.92 15.68
C ILE A 184 -3.41 -4.00 14.68
N GLY A 185 -2.88 -3.58 13.53
CA GLY A 185 -2.46 -4.47 12.45
C GLY A 185 -0.99 -4.89 12.50
N GLY A 186 -0.69 -5.97 11.79
CA GLY A 186 0.66 -6.49 11.58
C GLY A 186 1.21 -7.34 12.74
N ARG A 187 2.44 -7.82 12.59
CA ARG A 187 3.15 -8.64 13.59
C ARG A 187 4.28 -7.83 14.21
N SER A 188 5.32 -7.60 13.41
CA SER A 188 6.54 -6.92 13.84
C SER A 188 6.39 -5.40 13.86
N SER A 189 5.55 -4.86 12.98
CA SER A 189 5.17 -3.43 12.95
C SER A 189 4.45 -2.96 14.21
N ARG A 190 3.93 -3.88 15.04
CA ARG A 190 3.34 -3.57 16.34
C ARG A 190 4.34 -2.97 17.31
N GLN A 191 5.65 -3.19 17.09
CA GLN A 191 6.69 -2.57 17.91
C GLN A 191 6.92 -1.09 17.56
N PHE A 192 6.44 -0.60 16.42
CA PHE A 192 6.57 0.82 16.09
C PHE A 192 5.74 1.69 17.01
N THR A 193 6.15 2.95 17.16
CA THR A 193 5.43 3.88 18.03
C THR A 193 4.22 4.53 17.36
N LYS A 194 4.18 4.52 16.02
CA LYS A 194 2.99 4.77 15.21
C LYS A 194 2.47 3.43 14.67
N PHE A 195 1.37 2.95 15.26
CA PHE A 195 0.79 1.66 14.94
C PHE A 195 0.13 1.63 13.57
N ALA A 196 0.21 0.48 12.90
CA ALA A 196 -0.68 0.14 11.79
C ALA A 196 -2.04 -0.33 12.35
N TYR A 197 -3.10 -0.21 11.55
CA TYR A 197 -4.45 -0.61 11.96
C TYR A 197 -5.13 -1.46 10.89
N ASN A 198 -5.94 -2.44 11.30
CA ASN A 198 -6.87 -3.13 10.40
C ASN A 198 -8.29 -2.62 10.67
N ILE A 199 -9.04 -2.41 9.60
CA ILE A 199 -10.44 -2.00 9.64
C ILE A 199 -11.24 -3.07 8.91
N LYS A 200 -12.25 -3.64 9.56
CA LYS A 200 -13.20 -4.56 8.92
C LYS A 200 -14.61 -4.00 9.02
N LEU A 201 -15.11 -3.51 7.89
CA LEU A 201 -16.45 -2.94 7.74
C LEU A 201 -17.52 -4.01 7.93
N ASP A 202 -18.67 -3.64 8.50
CA ASP A 202 -19.81 -4.55 8.71
C ASP A 202 -20.65 -4.66 7.43
N LYS A 203 -20.16 -5.41 6.44
CA LYS A 203 -20.81 -5.59 5.13
C LYS A 203 -22.12 -6.39 5.28
N LYS A 204 -23.26 -5.69 5.27
CA LYS A 204 -24.60 -6.31 5.13
C LYS A 204 -25.11 -6.15 3.69
N LYS A 205 -24.77 -5.04 3.05
CA LYS A 205 -25.00 -4.70 1.65
C LYS A 205 -23.73 -4.10 1.04
N ASP A 206 -23.68 -3.97 -0.29
CA ASP A 206 -22.48 -3.42 -0.96
C ASP A 206 -22.22 -1.96 -0.60
N ASP A 207 -23.26 -1.16 -0.36
CA ASP A 207 -23.13 0.24 0.08
C ASP A 207 -22.53 0.39 1.50
N ASP A 208 -22.44 -0.70 2.28
CA ASP A 208 -21.79 -0.74 3.59
C ASP A 208 -20.26 -0.96 3.47
N THR A 209 -19.70 -0.72 2.29
CA THR A 209 -18.26 -0.86 2.00
C THR A 209 -17.71 0.34 1.23
N LEU A 210 -16.39 0.38 1.06
CA LEU A 210 -15.71 1.26 0.12
C LEU A 210 -15.30 0.42 -1.10
N SER A 211 -15.87 0.72 -2.27
CA SER A 211 -15.61 -0.03 -3.51
C SER A 211 -15.79 -1.56 -3.43
N GLY A 212 -16.66 -2.06 -2.55
CA GLY A 212 -16.92 -3.50 -2.38
C GLY A 212 -15.98 -4.23 -1.42
N TYR A 213 -14.94 -3.55 -0.89
CA TYR A 213 -13.95 -4.16 0.00
C TYR A 213 -14.36 -4.07 1.47
N GLN A 214 -14.31 -5.21 2.16
CA GLN A 214 -14.66 -5.28 3.58
C GLN A 214 -13.47 -5.04 4.51
N LYS A 215 -12.29 -5.58 4.17
CA LYS A 215 -11.09 -5.53 5.01
C LYS A 215 -10.07 -4.55 4.44
N LEU A 216 -9.78 -3.51 5.20
CA LEU A 216 -8.82 -2.47 4.86
C LEU A 216 -7.65 -2.53 5.85
N LYS A 217 -6.45 -2.20 5.37
CA LYS A 217 -5.23 -2.10 6.16
C LYS A 217 -4.69 -0.68 6.05
N LEU A 218 -4.43 -0.06 7.19
CA LEU A 218 -3.73 1.21 7.31
C LEU A 218 -2.29 0.91 7.71
N ARG A 219 -1.38 0.93 6.74
CA ARG A 219 0.04 0.71 6.99
C ARG A 219 0.71 1.98 7.48
N THR A 220 1.53 1.81 8.51
CA THR A 220 2.45 2.84 8.97
C THR A 220 3.62 2.95 7.99
N THR A 221 4.19 4.14 7.88
CA THR A 221 5.32 4.46 7.00
C THR A 221 6.63 4.64 7.78
N VAL A 222 6.66 4.25 9.06
CA VAL A 222 7.81 4.45 9.96
C VAL A 222 9.11 3.84 9.42
N SER A 223 9.07 2.64 8.84
CA SER A 223 10.26 1.97 8.30
C SER A 223 10.68 2.46 6.91
N ASP A 224 9.81 3.21 6.22
CA ASP A 224 10.05 3.82 4.91
C ASP A 224 10.05 5.35 5.03
N PRO A 225 11.21 6.00 5.21
CA PRO A 225 11.28 7.45 5.35
C PRO A 225 10.88 8.22 4.09
N SER A 226 10.66 7.55 2.94
CA SER A 226 10.11 8.16 1.73
C SER A 226 8.57 8.19 1.72
N TYR A 227 7.91 7.28 2.44
CA TYR A 227 6.46 7.02 2.45
C TYR A 227 5.92 6.43 1.14
N MET A 228 6.77 6.01 0.20
CA MET A 228 6.38 5.80 -1.20
C MET A 228 6.62 4.39 -1.73
N ARG A 229 7.45 3.57 -1.08
CA ARG A 229 7.90 2.28 -1.66
C ARG A 229 6.75 1.33 -1.96
N GLU A 230 5.84 1.17 -1.01
CA GLU A 230 4.67 0.32 -1.17
C GLU A 230 3.74 0.87 -2.27
N PHE A 231 3.43 2.17 -2.23
CA PHE A 231 2.57 2.82 -3.22
C PHE A 231 3.10 2.69 -4.65
N ILE A 232 4.38 3.02 -4.84
CA ILE A 232 5.03 2.91 -6.16
C ILE A 232 5.05 1.46 -6.60
N THR A 233 5.29 0.50 -5.70
CA THR A 233 5.30 -0.93 -6.04
C THR A 233 3.94 -1.39 -6.53
N THR A 234 2.84 -0.99 -5.88
CA THR A 234 1.50 -1.35 -6.37
C THR A 234 1.27 -0.75 -7.76
N GLU A 235 1.60 0.53 -7.99
CA GLU A 235 1.45 1.17 -9.31
C GLU A 235 2.24 0.43 -10.41
N MET A 236 3.45 -0.05 -10.10
CA MET A 236 4.28 -0.83 -11.01
C MET A 236 3.64 -2.18 -11.36
N LEU A 237 3.11 -2.91 -10.36
CA LEU A 237 2.45 -4.20 -10.57
C LEU A 237 1.20 -4.07 -11.43
N TYR A 238 0.42 -3.00 -11.22
CA TYR A 238 -0.75 -2.68 -12.04
C TYR A 238 -0.38 -2.41 -13.49
N ALA A 239 0.66 -1.61 -13.74
CA ALA A 239 1.13 -1.36 -15.09
C ALA A 239 1.58 -2.64 -15.81
N ALA A 240 2.08 -3.63 -15.08
CA ALA A 240 2.47 -4.93 -15.61
C ALA A 240 1.36 -5.99 -15.54
N ASN A 241 0.10 -5.58 -15.40
CA ASN A 241 -1.06 -6.46 -15.40
C ASN A 241 -0.96 -7.61 -14.38
N GLN A 242 -0.44 -7.35 -13.19
CA GLN A 242 -0.43 -8.32 -12.09
C GLN A 242 -1.64 -8.14 -11.17
N PRO A 243 -2.29 -9.23 -10.72
CA PRO A 243 -3.31 -9.16 -9.68
C PRO A 243 -2.62 -8.81 -8.36
N ALA A 244 -2.91 -7.63 -7.82
CA ALA A 244 -2.28 -7.12 -6.60
C ALA A 244 -3.24 -6.16 -5.88
N THR A 245 -3.05 -5.95 -4.59
CA THR A 245 -3.75 -4.85 -3.90
C THR A 245 -3.29 -3.49 -4.44
N LYS A 246 -4.18 -2.49 -4.43
CA LYS A 246 -3.79 -1.09 -4.64
C LYS A 246 -3.38 -0.44 -3.33
N ALA A 247 -2.66 0.66 -3.47
CA ALA A 247 -2.36 1.56 -2.37
C ALA A 247 -2.86 2.97 -2.69
N SER A 248 -3.30 3.66 -1.65
CA SER A 248 -3.58 5.09 -1.67
C SER A 248 -3.17 5.69 -0.33
N TYR A 249 -3.21 7.02 -0.19
CA TYR A 249 -2.91 7.68 1.06
C TYR A 249 -4.18 8.09 1.79
N VAL A 250 -4.17 8.03 3.12
CA VAL A 250 -5.27 8.49 3.95
C VAL A 250 -4.76 9.21 5.20
N ARG A 251 -5.46 10.25 5.63
CA ARG A 251 -5.25 10.89 6.93
C ARG A 251 -6.08 10.18 7.96
N LEU A 252 -5.48 9.74 9.07
CA LEU A 252 -6.18 9.05 10.14
C LEU A 252 -6.35 9.95 11.37
N PHE A 253 -7.58 10.02 11.86
CA PHE A 253 -7.94 10.56 13.16
C PHE A 253 -8.59 9.46 13.99
N ILE A 254 -8.17 9.31 15.24
CA ILE A 254 -8.83 8.43 16.22
C ILE A 254 -9.30 9.32 17.36
N ASN A 255 -10.61 9.29 17.61
CA ASN A 255 -11.32 10.31 18.34
C ASN A 255 -10.90 11.69 17.79
N ASN A 256 -10.66 12.65 18.68
CA ASN A 256 -10.33 14.02 18.31
C ASN A 256 -8.81 14.23 18.11
N ARG A 257 -8.04 13.16 17.83
CA ARG A 257 -6.58 13.21 17.71
C ARG A 257 -6.14 12.80 16.32
N ALA A 258 -5.37 13.67 15.67
CA ALA A 258 -4.61 13.33 14.47
C ALA A 258 -3.58 12.22 14.79
N ILE A 259 -3.65 11.12 14.04
CA ILE A 259 -2.68 10.02 14.10
C ILE A 259 -1.68 10.13 12.95
N GLY A 260 -2.11 10.69 11.80
CA GLY A 260 -1.22 11.12 10.73
C GLY A 260 -1.52 10.48 9.37
N LEU A 261 -0.51 10.44 8.51
CA LEU A 261 -0.58 9.92 7.14
C LEU A 261 -0.33 8.41 7.10
N PHE A 262 -1.20 7.67 6.44
CA PHE A 262 -1.11 6.22 6.29
C PHE A 262 -1.21 5.81 4.83
N THR A 263 -0.63 4.66 4.49
CA THR A 263 -0.94 3.95 3.25
C THR A 263 -2.15 3.06 3.49
N LEU A 264 -3.24 3.31 2.77
CA LEU A 264 -4.48 2.53 2.76
C LEU A 264 -4.42 1.47 1.67
N MET A 265 -4.68 0.22 2.05
CA MET A 265 -4.63 -0.96 1.18
C MET A 265 -5.77 -1.91 1.50
N GLU A 266 -6.06 -2.83 0.58
CA GLU A 266 -7.05 -3.90 0.80
C GLU A 266 -6.35 -5.14 1.33
N LYS A 267 -7.03 -5.93 2.16
CA LYS A 267 -6.53 -7.26 2.54
C LYS A 267 -7.09 -8.31 1.59
N TYR A 268 -6.26 -9.27 1.18
CA TYR A 268 -6.72 -10.42 0.41
C TYR A 268 -7.71 -11.27 1.23
N ASP A 269 -8.90 -11.43 0.70
CA ASP A 269 -9.98 -12.25 1.21
C ASP A 269 -10.98 -12.55 0.07
N LYS A 270 -12.11 -13.17 0.41
CA LYS A 270 -13.18 -13.45 -0.56
C LYS A 270 -13.70 -12.22 -1.34
N ASP A 271 -13.76 -11.05 -0.72
CA ASP A 271 -14.28 -9.84 -1.36
C ASP A 271 -13.22 -9.26 -2.29
N TRP A 272 -11.94 -9.30 -1.89
CA TRP A 272 -10.84 -8.98 -2.78
C TRP A 272 -10.79 -9.91 -4.00
N LEU A 273 -10.92 -11.23 -3.80
CA LEU A 273 -10.93 -12.20 -4.91
C LEU A 273 -12.10 -11.95 -5.87
N ALA A 274 -13.28 -11.63 -5.35
CA ALA A 274 -14.43 -11.27 -6.17
C ALA A 274 -14.21 -9.95 -6.93
N ASN A 275 -13.64 -8.94 -6.27
CA ASN A 275 -13.31 -7.67 -6.89
C ASN A 275 -12.24 -7.82 -7.97
N GLU A 276 -11.21 -8.64 -7.76
CA GLU A 276 -10.07 -8.78 -8.66
C GLU A 276 -10.35 -9.69 -9.87
N PHE A 277 -11.01 -10.82 -9.65
CA PHE A 277 -11.20 -11.85 -10.68
C PHE A 277 -12.60 -11.88 -11.29
N ASN A 278 -13.58 -11.20 -10.70
CA ASN A 278 -14.97 -11.26 -11.15
C ASN A 278 -15.71 -9.91 -11.03
N ALA A 279 -14.98 -8.79 -11.16
CA ALA A 279 -15.53 -7.43 -11.14
C ALA A 279 -16.51 -7.14 -9.99
N GLY A 280 -16.29 -7.76 -8.82
CA GLY A 280 -17.09 -7.59 -7.60
C GLY A 280 -18.38 -8.40 -7.55
N GLY A 281 -18.56 -9.40 -8.43
CA GLY A 281 -19.77 -10.21 -8.45
C GLY A 281 -20.02 -10.96 -7.14
N SER A 282 -21.10 -10.63 -6.44
CA SER A 282 -21.47 -11.18 -5.12
C SER A 282 -21.62 -12.72 -5.09
N LYS A 283 -21.93 -13.33 -6.24
CA LYS A 283 -22.05 -14.78 -6.42
C LYS A 283 -20.76 -15.45 -6.91
N TYR A 284 -19.63 -14.76 -6.95
CA TYR A 284 -18.36 -15.35 -7.39
C TYR A 284 -18.03 -16.60 -6.55
N PRO A 285 -17.94 -17.79 -7.18
CA PRO A 285 -17.59 -19.02 -6.48
C PRO A 285 -16.07 -19.12 -6.34
N HIS A 286 -15.46 -18.18 -5.61
CA HIS A 286 -14.00 -18.11 -5.47
C HIS A 286 -13.41 -19.44 -5.01
N GLY A 287 -12.21 -19.72 -5.52
CA GLY A 287 -11.41 -20.85 -5.09
C GLY A 287 -10.75 -20.61 -3.73
N ILE A 288 -9.84 -21.52 -3.37
CA ILE A 288 -9.06 -21.46 -2.15
C ILE A 288 -7.85 -20.55 -2.31
N LEU A 289 -7.52 -19.79 -1.27
CA LEU A 289 -6.35 -18.92 -1.19
C LEU A 289 -5.41 -19.43 -0.11
N TYR A 290 -4.21 -19.83 -0.52
CA TYR A 290 -3.13 -20.22 0.38
C TYR A 290 -2.17 -19.06 0.61
N GLU A 291 -1.63 -18.96 1.81
CA GLU A 291 -0.60 -18.00 2.20
C GLU A 291 0.69 -18.75 2.54
N GLY A 292 1.81 -18.26 2.02
CA GLY A 292 3.14 -18.80 2.27
C GLY A 292 4.01 -17.80 3.03
N GLU A 293 4.58 -18.26 4.15
CA GLU A 293 5.40 -17.44 5.03
C GLU A 293 6.83 -17.97 5.19
N GLY A 294 7.75 -17.09 5.61
CA GLY A 294 9.17 -17.41 5.74
C GLY A 294 9.51 -18.48 6.78
N GLY A 295 8.54 -18.87 7.62
CA GLY A 295 8.68 -19.90 8.66
C GLY A 295 9.63 -19.52 9.78
N SER A 296 9.84 -20.43 10.75
CA SER A 296 10.70 -20.18 11.91
C SER A 296 12.10 -20.78 11.80
N LYS A 297 12.32 -21.63 10.80
CA LYS A 297 13.59 -22.25 10.45
C LYS A 297 13.51 -22.79 9.03
N ASP A 298 14.66 -23.06 8.43
CA ASP A 298 14.75 -23.46 7.02
C ASP A 298 13.92 -24.70 6.68
N SER A 299 13.80 -25.67 7.59
CA SER A 299 13.05 -26.91 7.32
C SER A 299 11.53 -26.74 7.27
N VAL A 300 10.98 -25.61 7.75
CA VAL A 300 9.53 -25.37 7.85
C VAL A 300 9.06 -24.19 7.01
N ARG A 301 9.91 -23.61 6.16
CA ARG A 301 9.51 -22.47 5.30
C ARG A 301 8.47 -22.88 4.26
N ALA A 302 7.73 -21.89 3.77
CA ALA A 302 6.87 -22.00 2.59
C ALA A 302 7.67 -21.76 1.30
N ASP A 303 8.66 -22.62 1.02
CA ASP A 303 9.56 -22.46 -0.13
C ASP A 303 9.15 -23.29 -1.37
N LEU A 304 8.02 -24.00 -1.30
CA LEU A 304 7.52 -25.00 -2.26
C LEU A 304 8.43 -26.24 -2.40
N SER A 305 9.21 -26.57 -1.36
CA SER A 305 9.92 -27.86 -1.29
C SER A 305 8.96 -29.01 -0.97
N TYR A 306 9.20 -30.17 -1.59
CA TYR A 306 8.40 -31.37 -1.36
C TYR A 306 8.77 -32.04 -0.05
N LYS A 307 7.75 -32.30 0.77
CA LYS A 307 7.87 -32.85 2.14
C LYS A 307 7.12 -34.18 2.31
N GLY A 308 6.83 -34.84 1.18
CA GLY A 308 6.00 -36.04 1.11
C GLY A 308 4.56 -35.72 0.67
N ASP A 309 3.79 -36.79 0.48
CA ASP A 309 2.42 -36.73 -0.04
C ASP A 309 1.37 -36.34 1.02
N ASN A 310 1.73 -36.32 2.31
CA ASN A 310 0.79 -36.02 3.39
C ASN A 310 0.64 -34.50 3.59
N PRO A 311 -0.57 -33.93 3.41
CA PRO A 311 -0.86 -32.50 3.63
C PRO A 311 -0.44 -31.99 5.01
N SER A 312 -0.44 -32.86 6.03
CA SER A 312 -0.04 -32.52 7.40
C SER A 312 1.41 -32.04 7.50
N ALA A 313 2.30 -32.46 6.60
CA ALA A 313 3.68 -31.97 6.56
C ALA A 313 3.76 -30.47 6.16
N TYR A 314 2.81 -30.01 5.35
CA TYR A 314 2.70 -28.61 4.93
C TYR A 314 1.95 -27.78 5.98
N ASN A 315 0.97 -28.36 6.69
CA ASN A 315 0.35 -27.74 7.87
C ASN A 315 1.37 -27.49 9.00
N ALA A 316 2.35 -28.39 9.16
CA ALA A 316 3.45 -28.23 10.11
C ALA A 316 4.55 -27.26 9.60
N SER A 317 4.42 -26.78 8.36
CA SER A 317 5.24 -25.75 7.75
C SER A 317 4.51 -24.40 7.77
N ALA A 318 5.15 -23.37 7.24
CA ALA A 318 4.65 -22.00 7.23
C ALA A 318 3.61 -21.73 6.13
N TYR A 319 2.75 -22.72 5.83
CA TYR A 319 1.61 -22.57 4.93
C TYR A 319 0.32 -22.47 5.72
N SER A 320 -0.62 -21.67 5.24
CA SER A 320 -1.97 -21.64 5.79
C SER A 320 -3.02 -21.44 4.70
N VAL A 321 -4.26 -21.82 5.02
CA VAL A 321 -5.44 -21.45 4.22
C VAL A 321 -5.90 -20.09 4.71
N SER A 322 -5.64 -19.06 3.91
CA SER A 322 -5.99 -17.67 4.26
C SER A 322 -7.44 -17.34 3.92
N GLU A 323 -7.97 -17.93 2.84
CA GLU A 323 -9.41 -17.90 2.50
C GLU A 323 -9.86 -19.27 2.00
N LYS A 324 -10.93 -19.81 2.59
CA LYS A 324 -11.52 -21.10 2.19
C LYS A 324 -12.25 -20.96 0.86
N SER A 325 -12.36 -22.05 0.10
CA SER A 325 -13.10 -22.03 -1.16
C SER A 325 -14.62 -22.02 -0.94
N LYS A 326 -15.36 -21.31 -1.79
CA LYS A 326 -16.83 -21.47 -1.87
C LYS A 326 -17.26 -22.79 -2.52
N LEU A 327 -16.32 -23.54 -3.09
CA LEU A 327 -16.54 -24.85 -3.70
C LEU A 327 -16.36 -26.01 -2.69
N GLY A 328 -16.14 -25.72 -1.42
CA GLY A 328 -15.99 -26.73 -0.35
C GLY A 328 -14.58 -27.29 -0.16
N VAL A 329 -13.59 -26.75 -0.88
CA VAL A 329 -12.16 -27.06 -0.67
C VAL A 329 -11.62 -26.22 0.49
N GLU A 330 -11.09 -26.89 1.51
CA GLU A 330 -10.61 -26.23 2.73
C GLU A 330 -9.23 -26.76 3.21
N SER A 331 -8.65 -27.74 2.52
CA SER A 331 -7.38 -28.38 2.89
C SER A 331 -6.20 -27.89 2.05
N LEU A 332 -4.98 -28.30 2.42
CA LEU A 332 -3.77 -28.07 1.64
C LEU A 332 -3.55 -29.11 0.52
N ASP A 333 -4.56 -29.90 0.14
CA ASP A 333 -4.38 -31.04 -0.78
C ASP A 333 -3.99 -30.60 -2.19
N ASP A 334 -4.64 -29.56 -2.73
CA ASP A 334 -4.29 -29.00 -4.04
C ASP A 334 -2.88 -28.40 -4.03
N LEU A 335 -2.51 -27.72 -2.94
CA LEU A 335 -1.16 -27.18 -2.76
C LEU A 335 -0.12 -28.30 -2.68
N THR A 336 -0.43 -29.37 -1.94
CA THR A 336 0.44 -30.56 -1.80
C THR A 336 0.66 -31.23 -3.15
N THR A 337 -0.41 -31.38 -3.94
CA THR A 337 -0.36 -31.93 -5.30
C THR A 337 0.49 -31.06 -6.22
N PHE A 338 0.34 -29.73 -6.13
CA PHE A 338 1.15 -28.80 -6.92
C PHE A 338 2.64 -28.84 -6.53
N ILE A 339 2.95 -28.92 -5.23
CA ILE A 339 4.33 -29.06 -4.76
C ILE A 339 4.94 -30.39 -5.21
N LYS A 340 4.16 -31.48 -5.16
CA LYS A 340 4.58 -32.77 -5.72
C LYS A 340 4.88 -32.66 -7.20
N PHE A 341 4.00 -32.02 -7.98
CA PHE A 341 4.22 -31.78 -9.41
C PHE A 341 5.53 -31.01 -9.65
N ILE A 342 5.81 -29.93 -8.91
CA ILE A 342 7.07 -29.19 -9.02
C ILE A 342 8.26 -30.13 -8.76
N HIS A 343 8.19 -30.97 -7.74
CA HIS A 343 9.24 -31.94 -7.44
C HIS A 343 9.45 -32.97 -8.55
N GLU A 344 8.37 -33.58 -9.05
CA GLU A 344 8.43 -34.56 -10.14
C GLU A 344 9.03 -33.96 -11.42
N GLN A 345 8.67 -32.72 -11.76
CA GLN A 345 9.28 -32.00 -12.88
C GLN A 345 10.79 -31.80 -12.67
N ARG A 346 11.22 -31.46 -11.46
CA ARG A 346 12.66 -31.33 -11.14
C ARG A 346 13.41 -32.66 -11.20
N GLU A 347 12.81 -33.76 -10.77
CA GLU A 347 13.41 -35.08 -10.88
C GLU A 347 13.52 -35.52 -12.35
N PHE A 348 12.47 -35.29 -13.14
CA PHE A 348 12.47 -35.55 -14.58
C PHE A 348 13.56 -34.75 -15.32
N GLN A 349 13.72 -33.46 -14.99
CA GLN A 349 14.73 -32.58 -15.58
C GLN A 349 16.18 -33.03 -15.33
N LYS A 350 16.45 -33.93 -14.38
CA LYS A 350 17.81 -34.46 -14.13
C LYS A 350 18.28 -35.43 -15.22
N THR A 351 17.35 -36.08 -15.92
CA THR A 351 17.64 -37.13 -16.91
C THR A 351 17.09 -36.82 -18.30
N ALA A 352 16.13 -35.90 -18.40
CA ALA A 352 15.53 -35.48 -19.67
C ALA A 352 16.46 -34.58 -20.51
N ASN A 353 16.32 -34.67 -21.83
CA ASN A 353 16.93 -33.70 -22.76
C ASN A 353 16.03 -32.45 -22.92
N ALA A 354 16.53 -31.43 -23.61
CA ALA A 354 15.83 -30.15 -23.75
C ALA A 354 14.49 -30.29 -24.48
N GLU A 355 14.38 -31.15 -25.49
CA GLU A 355 13.15 -31.38 -26.22
C GLU A 355 12.06 -31.97 -25.30
N ALA A 356 12.42 -32.98 -24.50
CA ALA A 356 11.50 -33.60 -23.56
C ALA A 356 11.08 -32.64 -22.44
N ILE A 357 11.97 -31.75 -21.98
CA ILE A 357 11.64 -30.69 -21.01
C ILE A 357 10.69 -29.67 -21.66
N SER A 358 10.96 -29.25 -22.90
CA SER A 358 10.13 -28.30 -23.64
C SER A 358 8.70 -28.83 -23.83
N ALA A 359 8.56 -30.15 -24.04
CA ALA A 359 7.25 -30.81 -24.15
C ALA A 359 6.39 -30.73 -22.86
N THR A 360 6.95 -30.31 -21.71
CA THR A 360 6.20 -30.16 -20.45
C THR A 360 5.46 -28.84 -20.32
N VAL A 361 5.67 -27.88 -21.24
CA VAL A 361 5.02 -26.55 -21.20
C VAL A 361 3.50 -26.62 -20.97
N PRO A 362 2.73 -27.45 -21.70
CA PRO A 362 1.28 -27.53 -21.47
C PRO A 362 0.89 -28.06 -20.08
N GLU A 363 1.71 -28.93 -19.49
CA GLU A 363 1.44 -29.45 -18.14
C GLU A 363 1.65 -28.39 -17.07
N TRP A 364 2.66 -27.53 -17.23
CA TRP A 364 2.85 -26.37 -16.36
C TRP A 364 1.69 -25.38 -16.45
N GLU A 365 1.21 -25.08 -17.66
CA GLU A 365 0.14 -24.11 -17.87
C GLU A 365 -1.24 -24.56 -17.35
N LYS A 366 -1.43 -25.88 -17.18
CA LYS A 366 -2.58 -26.46 -16.44
C LYS A 366 -2.49 -26.23 -14.94
N GLN A 367 -1.28 -26.18 -14.38
CA GLN A 367 -1.07 -26.08 -12.93
C GLN A 367 -0.95 -24.64 -12.46
N LEU A 368 -0.33 -23.75 -13.24
CA LEU A 368 0.03 -22.39 -12.84
C LEU A 368 -0.19 -21.40 -13.98
N ASP A 369 -0.58 -20.17 -13.65
CA ASP A 369 -0.40 -19.02 -14.54
C ASP A 369 1.09 -18.65 -14.62
N VAL A 370 1.81 -19.31 -15.53
CA VAL A 370 3.28 -19.23 -15.60
C VAL A 370 3.75 -17.80 -15.89
N GLU A 371 3.12 -17.08 -16.83
CA GLU A 371 3.51 -15.70 -17.14
C GLU A 371 3.37 -14.78 -15.92
N ASN A 372 2.26 -14.88 -15.18
CA ASN A 372 2.04 -14.13 -13.94
C ASN A 372 3.14 -14.40 -12.89
N PHE A 373 3.53 -15.65 -12.67
CA PHE A 373 4.62 -15.96 -11.74
C PHE A 373 5.96 -15.39 -12.22
N LEU A 374 6.30 -15.54 -13.50
CA LEU A 374 7.58 -15.04 -14.04
C LEU A 374 7.67 -13.51 -13.99
N VAL A 375 6.57 -12.80 -14.22
CA VAL A 375 6.51 -11.34 -14.06
C VAL A 375 6.68 -10.94 -12.59
N SER A 376 5.99 -11.63 -11.66
CA SER A 376 6.15 -11.39 -10.22
C SER A 376 7.59 -11.62 -9.76
N MET A 377 8.24 -12.66 -10.27
CA MET A 377 9.66 -12.97 -10.02
C MET A 377 10.60 -11.87 -10.58
N ALA A 378 10.30 -11.32 -11.76
CA ALA A 378 11.06 -10.20 -12.33
C ALA A 378 10.94 -8.93 -11.46
N PHE A 379 9.73 -8.65 -10.93
CA PHE A 379 9.53 -7.55 -9.99
C PHE A 379 10.32 -7.74 -8.71
N GLU A 380 10.20 -8.89 -8.04
CA GLU A 380 10.92 -9.12 -6.78
C GLU A 380 12.44 -8.92 -6.96
N PHE A 381 12.98 -9.38 -8.09
CA PHE A 381 14.38 -9.16 -8.46
C PHE A 381 14.73 -7.67 -8.66
N LEU A 382 13.95 -6.93 -9.47
CA LEU A 382 14.21 -5.50 -9.76
C LEU A 382 13.97 -4.61 -8.54
N GLN A 383 12.97 -4.93 -7.73
CA GLN A 383 12.68 -4.28 -6.45
C GLN A 383 13.75 -4.57 -5.41
N GLY A 384 14.43 -5.71 -5.51
CA GLY A 384 15.29 -6.20 -4.43
C GLY A 384 14.47 -6.52 -3.18
N GLY A 385 13.27 -7.06 -3.37
CA GLY A 385 12.38 -7.48 -2.28
C GLY A 385 13.02 -8.62 -1.51
N TRP A 386 13.69 -8.30 -0.41
CA TRP A 386 14.44 -9.29 0.34
C TRP A 386 13.57 -10.08 1.32
N ASP A 387 12.40 -9.57 1.67
CA ASP A 387 11.40 -10.29 2.47
C ASP A 387 10.38 -11.02 1.58
N GLY A 388 10.65 -11.14 0.27
CA GLY A 388 9.80 -11.86 -0.68
C GLY A 388 10.11 -13.36 -0.75
N TYR A 389 9.57 -14.01 -1.79
CA TYR A 389 9.68 -15.46 -1.97
C TYR A 389 11.11 -15.92 -2.29
N LEU A 390 11.80 -15.24 -3.20
CA LEU A 390 13.16 -15.61 -3.62
C LEU A 390 14.13 -15.56 -2.44
N GLN A 391 14.08 -14.50 -1.63
CA GLN A 391 15.05 -14.30 -0.55
C GLN A 391 14.64 -14.94 0.78
N ASN A 392 13.37 -14.84 1.16
CA ASN A 392 12.90 -15.29 2.48
C ASN A 392 11.81 -16.38 2.46
N SER A 393 11.29 -16.75 1.28
CA SER A 393 10.13 -17.65 1.13
C SER A 393 8.86 -17.09 1.78
N ASN A 394 8.67 -15.78 1.72
CA ASN A 394 7.65 -15.07 2.48
C ASN A 394 6.81 -14.16 1.58
N ASN A 395 5.74 -13.58 2.14
CA ASN A 395 4.93 -12.50 1.55
C ASN A 395 4.32 -12.82 0.18
N TYR A 396 3.75 -14.02 0.05
CA TYR A 396 3.01 -14.40 -1.16
C TYR A 396 1.77 -15.25 -0.85
N PHE A 397 0.86 -15.24 -1.81
CA PHE A 397 -0.32 -16.09 -1.83
C PHE A 397 -0.39 -16.89 -3.13
N LEU A 398 -1.03 -18.06 -3.04
CA LEU A 398 -1.37 -18.91 -4.17
C LEU A 398 -2.89 -19.05 -4.21
N TYR A 399 -3.52 -18.45 -5.21
CA TYR A 399 -4.94 -18.58 -5.45
C TYR A 399 -5.21 -19.71 -6.44
N LYS A 400 -5.93 -20.76 -6.04
CA LYS A 400 -6.40 -21.80 -6.98
C LYS A 400 -7.65 -21.28 -7.68
N SER A 401 -7.47 -20.64 -8.83
CA SER A 401 -8.58 -20.01 -9.55
C SER A 401 -9.58 -21.05 -10.06
N PRO A 402 -10.89 -20.90 -9.77
CA PRO A 402 -11.92 -21.84 -10.18
C PRO A 402 -12.24 -21.74 -11.68
N GLU A 403 -11.94 -20.61 -12.32
CA GLU A 403 -12.25 -20.38 -13.74
C GLU A 403 -11.29 -21.16 -14.66
N LYS A 404 -9.98 -21.08 -14.39
CA LYS A 404 -8.95 -21.75 -15.17
C LYS A 404 -8.43 -23.03 -14.51
N ASN A 405 -8.94 -23.37 -13.32
CA ASN A 405 -8.48 -24.49 -12.48
C ASN A 405 -6.95 -24.55 -12.29
N ARG A 406 -6.29 -23.40 -12.18
CA ARG A 406 -4.84 -23.28 -12.03
C ARG A 406 -4.47 -22.28 -10.96
N PHE A 407 -3.27 -22.40 -10.42
CA PHE A 407 -2.74 -21.46 -9.44
C PHE A 407 -2.42 -20.11 -10.09
N VAL A 408 -2.69 -19.04 -9.36
CA VAL A 408 -2.28 -17.66 -9.67
C VAL A 408 -1.43 -17.18 -8.51
N TRP A 409 -0.27 -16.60 -8.83
CA TRP A 409 0.64 -16.01 -7.86
C TRP A 409 0.20 -14.59 -7.52
N ILE A 410 0.13 -14.28 -6.23
CA ILE A 410 -0.24 -12.96 -5.74
C ILE A 410 0.80 -12.54 -4.71
N SER A 411 1.64 -11.57 -5.03
CA SER A 411 2.62 -11.02 -4.08
C SER A 411 1.96 -10.08 -3.07
N TRP A 412 2.63 -9.91 -1.93
CA TRP A 412 2.15 -9.12 -0.80
C TRP A 412 3.31 -8.39 -0.09
N ASP A 413 2.98 -7.44 0.78
CA ASP A 413 3.88 -6.78 1.74
C ASP A 413 5.17 -6.15 1.13
N TYR A 414 5.02 -4.96 0.53
CA TYR A 414 6.09 -4.26 -0.20
C TYR A 414 6.73 -3.11 0.60
N ASP A 415 6.78 -3.22 1.93
CA ASP A 415 7.42 -2.21 2.77
C ASP A 415 8.97 -2.29 2.72
N TYR A 416 9.50 -3.47 2.41
CA TYR A 416 10.93 -3.75 2.35
C TYR A 416 11.46 -4.02 0.93
N VAL A 417 11.22 -3.04 0.07
CA VAL A 417 11.67 -3.03 -1.33
C VAL A 417 12.51 -1.78 -1.63
N MET A 418 13.09 -1.73 -2.83
CA MET A 418 13.81 -0.58 -3.37
C MET A 418 14.88 -0.05 -2.40
N GLY A 419 15.71 -0.97 -1.92
CA GLY A 419 16.89 -0.66 -1.13
C GLY A 419 16.63 -0.24 0.32
N SER A 420 15.59 -0.75 0.97
CA SER A 420 15.36 -0.55 2.41
C SER A 420 15.35 -1.88 3.15
N GLY A 421 16.18 -2.03 4.18
CA GLY A 421 16.17 -3.21 5.06
C GLY A 421 17.54 -3.65 5.59
N PRO A 422 17.57 -4.74 6.38
CA PRO A 422 18.74 -5.23 7.11
C PRO A 422 19.67 -6.12 6.26
N VAL A 423 19.59 -6.05 4.93
CA VAL A 423 20.30 -6.95 4.01
C VAL A 423 21.50 -6.27 3.36
N ASN A 424 22.47 -7.05 2.90
CA ASN A 424 23.60 -6.52 2.14
C ASN A 424 23.11 -5.93 0.80
N MET A 425 22.86 -4.62 0.78
CA MET A 425 22.32 -3.91 -0.39
C MET A 425 23.22 -4.01 -1.61
N LYS A 426 24.55 -4.14 -1.43
CA LYS A 426 25.47 -4.34 -2.57
C LYS A 426 25.23 -5.67 -3.28
N SER A 427 24.77 -6.70 -2.58
CA SER A 427 24.41 -7.99 -3.18
C SER A 427 23.05 -7.94 -3.86
N ILE A 428 22.10 -7.15 -3.34
CA ILE A 428 20.73 -7.06 -3.88
C ILE A 428 20.64 -6.14 -5.09
N VAL A 429 21.39 -5.02 -5.10
CA VAL A 429 21.37 -4.02 -6.19
C VAL A 429 22.05 -4.51 -7.47
N GLN A 430 22.65 -5.71 -7.45
CA GLN A 430 23.27 -6.32 -8.62
C GLN A 430 22.28 -6.41 -9.76
N GLY A 431 22.79 -6.21 -10.96
CA GLY A 431 21.98 -6.36 -12.14
C GLY A 431 21.66 -7.84 -12.42
N ASP A 432 22.54 -8.77 -12.07
CA ASP A 432 22.52 -10.14 -12.59
C ASP A 432 21.55 -10.97 -11.78
N TYR A 433 20.40 -11.33 -12.37
CA TYR A 433 19.40 -12.11 -11.66
C TYR A 433 19.98 -13.47 -11.24
N THR A 434 21.01 -13.99 -11.92
CA THR A 434 21.65 -15.26 -11.55
C THR A 434 22.48 -15.18 -10.29
N THR A 435 22.86 -13.97 -9.89
CA THR A 435 23.53 -13.72 -8.60
C THR A 435 22.53 -13.44 -7.48
N TYR A 436 21.26 -13.25 -7.81
CA TYR A 436 20.22 -13.00 -6.83
C TYR A 436 19.79 -14.31 -6.19
N LYS A 437 20.07 -14.45 -4.89
CA LYS A 437 19.73 -15.66 -4.15
C LYS A 437 18.23 -15.94 -4.19
N GLY A 438 17.89 -17.21 -4.38
CA GLY A 438 16.52 -17.66 -4.63
C GLY A 438 16.35 -18.22 -6.04
N PHE A 439 16.99 -17.63 -7.05
CA PHE A 439 16.90 -18.17 -8.42
C PHE A 439 17.57 -19.54 -8.56
N ASP A 440 18.62 -19.79 -7.77
CA ASP A 440 19.39 -21.04 -7.73
C ASP A 440 18.91 -22.01 -6.64
N THR A 441 17.98 -21.61 -5.77
CA THR A 441 17.58 -22.40 -4.60
C THR A 441 16.07 -22.68 -4.51
N ARG A 442 15.20 -21.85 -5.08
CA ARG A 442 13.74 -22.05 -4.97
C ARG A 442 13.24 -23.14 -5.93
N PRO A 443 12.56 -24.18 -5.42
CA PRO A 443 12.02 -25.28 -6.23
C PRO A 443 11.24 -24.83 -7.46
N LEU A 444 10.25 -23.95 -7.30
CA LEU A 444 9.42 -23.49 -8.43
C LEU A 444 10.23 -22.70 -9.44
N THR A 445 11.10 -21.79 -8.98
CA THR A 445 11.96 -20.98 -9.84
C THR A 445 12.90 -21.83 -10.68
N ILE A 446 13.59 -22.80 -10.06
CA ILE A 446 14.48 -23.72 -10.77
C ILE A 446 13.70 -24.54 -11.80
N ALA A 447 12.55 -25.11 -11.38
CA ALA A 447 11.76 -25.98 -12.24
C ALA A 447 11.28 -25.25 -13.51
N LEU A 448 10.82 -23.99 -13.37
CA LEU A 448 10.35 -23.20 -14.50
C LEU A 448 11.50 -22.70 -15.38
N LEU A 449 12.60 -22.20 -14.81
CA LEU A 449 13.70 -21.63 -15.61
C LEU A 449 14.58 -22.69 -16.29
N ASN A 450 14.39 -23.97 -15.97
CA ASN A 450 14.92 -25.10 -16.74
C ASN A 450 14.12 -25.39 -18.02
N VAL A 451 12.89 -24.87 -18.14
CA VAL A 451 12.09 -24.95 -19.38
C VAL A 451 12.51 -23.81 -20.32
N PRO A 452 13.07 -24.10 -21.52
CA PRO A 452 13.64 -23.06 -22.39
C PRO A 452 12.67 -21.93 -22.75
N GLU A 453 11.40 -22.26 -23.00
CA GLU A 453 10.33 -21.31 -23.33
C GLU A 453 10.06 -20.35 -22.18
N PHE A 454 9.97 -20.87 -20.95
CA PHE A 454 9.71 -20.07 -19.77
C PHE A 454 10.92 -19.21 -19.39
N LYS A 455 12.14 -19.72 -19.55
CA LYS A 455 13.35 -18.90 -19.38
C LYS A 455 13.36 -17.73 -20.37
N THR A 456 13.06 -18.00 -21.64
CA THR A 456 12.99 -16.97 -22.68
C THR A 456 11.90 -15.94 -22.37
N MET A 457 10.73 -16.40 -21.92
CA MET A 457 9.61 -15.54 -21.49
C MET A 457 9.99 -14.67 -20.28
N PHE A 458 10.66 -15.25 -19.28
CA PHE A 458 11.15 -14.52 -18.12
C PHE A 458 12.15 -13.43 -18.51
N GLU A 459 13.18 -13.75 -19.28
CA GLU A 459 14.21 -12.78 -19.68
C GLU A 459 13.62 -11.65 -20.54
N LYS A 460 12.67 -11.98 -21.42
CA LYS A 460 11.90 -10.99 -22.20
C LYS A 460 11.10 -10.07 -21.28
N ASN A 461 10.29 -10.61 -20.37
CA ASN A 461 9.45 -9.81 -19.47
C ASN A 461 10.29 -8.99 -18.49
N LEU A 462 11.38 -9.55 -17.98
CA LEU A 462 12.34 -8.84 -17.14
C LEU A 462 12.92 -7.61 -17.86
N LYS A 463 13.30 -7.75 -19.13
CA LYS A 463 13.78 -6.62 -19.94
C LYS A 463 12.68 -5.57 -20.16
N ILE A 464 11.47 -5.99 -20.50
CA ILE A 464 10.33 -5.07 -20.71
C ILE A 464 10.04 -4.27 -19.44
N ILE A 465 9.97 -4.93 -18.27
CA ILE A 465 9.74 -4.26 -16.99
C ILE A 465 10.91 -3.33 -16.66
N ALA A 466 12.15 -3.75 -16.94
CA ALA A 466 13.31 -2.89 -16.75
C ALA A 466 13.19 -1.59 -17.57
N ASP A 467 12.82 -1.69 -18.85
CA ASP A 467 12.80 -0.55 -19.76
C ASP A 467 11.55 0.35 -19.64
N GLU A 468 10.38 -0.22 -19.38
CA GLU A 468 9.11 0.52 -19.33
C GLU A 468 8.75 1.01 -17.91
N ILE A 469 9.25 0.35 -16.87
CA ILE A 469 8.94 0.68 -15.47
C ILE A 469 10.17 1.18 -14.72
N TYR A 470 11.29 0.46 -14.77
CA TYR A 470 12.48 0.78 -13.97
C TYR A 470 13.46 1.76 -14.64
N ASN A 471 13.19 2.18 -15.86
CA ASN A 471 13.97 3.22 -16.51
C ASN A 471 13.70 4.57 -15.80
N PRO A 472 14.73 5.28 -15.29
CA PRO A 472 14.53 6.55 -14.58
C PRO A 472 13.74 7.59 -15.39
N THR A 473 13.85 7.59 -16.73
CA THR A 473 13.06 8.51 -17.59
C THR A 473 11.54 8.25 -17.55
N LYS A 474 11.14 7.06 -17.09
CA LYS A 474 9.75 6.63 -16.90
C LYS A 474 9.34 6.68 -15.42
N ALA A 475 10.21 6.21 -14.53
CA ALA A 475 9.93 6.10 -13.10
C ALA A 475 9.96 7.44 -12.37
N ASP A 476 10.94 8.30 -12.65
CA ASP A 476 11.14 9.53 -11.90
C ASP A 476 9.95 10.49 -11.97
N PRO A 477 9.27 10.69 -13.13
CA PRO A 477 8.06 11.50 -13.20
C PRO A 477 6.91 10.98 -12.31
N VAL A 478 6.74 9.66 -12.22
CA VAL A 478 5.74 9.04 -11.33
C VAL A 478 6.10 9.36 -9.88
N ILE A 479 7.36 9.12 -9.50
CA ILE A 479 7.88 9.39 -8.15
C ILE A 479 7.72 10.87 -7.79
N ASP A 480 8.07 11.79 -8.68
CA ASP A 480 7.93 13.23 -8.42
C ASP A 480 6.47 13.65 -8.25
N SER A 481 5.55 13.06 -9.03
CA SER A 481 4.12 13.35 -8.88
C SER A 481 3.57 12.88 -7.52
N VAL A 482 4.01 11.71 -7.03
CA VAL A 482 3.65 11.19 -5.71
C VAL A 482 4.29 12.00 -4.60
N ALA A 483 5.57 12.36 -4.72
CA ALA A 483 6.23 13.25 -3.77
C ALA A 483 5.48 14.58 -3.65
N ASN A 484 5.09 15.18 -4.78
CA ASN A 484 4.26 16.39 -4.81
C ASN A 484 2.91 16.18 -4.11
N LEU A 485 2.25 15.03 -4.32
CA LEU A 485 0.97 14.72 -3.65
C LEU A 485 1.11 14.70 -2.11
N ILE A 486 2.15 14.08 -1.58
CA ILE A 486 2.24 13.79 -0.14
C ILE A 486 3.10 14.78 0.66
N GLN A 487 3.81 15.71 0.02
CA GLN A 487 4.80 16.56 0.68
C GLN A 487 4.28 17.26 1.95
N ASP A 488 3.12 17.91 1.87
CA ASP A 488 2.54 18.66 2.99
C ASP A 488 2.09 17.72 4.11
N ASP A 489 1.57 16.54 3.75
CA ASP A 489 1.09 15.55 4.70
C ASP A 489 2.22 14.78 5.38
N VAL A 490 3.35 14.54 4.70
CA VAL A 490 4.56 14.01 5.32
C VAL A 490 5.16 15.02 6.29
N ALA A 491 5.17 16.31 5.93
CA ALA A 491 5.65 17.36 6.83
C ALA A 491 4.78 17.45 8.09
N TRP A 492 3.45 17.42 7.92
CA TRP A 492 2.49 17.38 9.02
C TRP A 492 2.64 16.13 9.89
N ASP A 493 2.69 14.94 9.28
CA ASP A 493 2.83 13.66 9.97
C ASP A 493 4.03 13.63 10.93
N LYS A 494 5.17 14.17 10.48
CA LYS A 494 6.41 14.25 11.28
C LYS A 494 6.35 15.20 12.48
N THR A 495 5.32 16.05 12.57
CA THR A 495 5.10 16.91 13.75
C THR A 495 4.21 16.26 14.81
N LEU A 496 3.49 15.19 14.44
CA LEU A 496 2.50 14.60 15.31
C LEU A 496 3.15 13.74 16.40
N PRO A 497 2.64 13.80 17.65
CA PRO A 497 3.10 12.89 18.68
C PRO A 497 2.69 11.47 18.32
N HIS A 498 3.65 10.54 18.38
CA HIS A 498 3.38 9.12 18.17
C HIS A 498 2.45 8.55 19.26
N VAL A 499 1.79 7.44 18.96
CA VAL A 499 0.80 6.81 19.86
C VAL A 499 1.48 6.24 21.10
N ARG A 500 2.58 5.49 20.90
CA ARG A 500 3.44 4.97 21.96
C ARG A 500 4.65 5.89 22.15
N LYS A 501 5.23 5.89 23.35
CA LYS A 501 6.54 6.54 23.63
C LYS A 501 7.68 5.53 23.52
N GLY A 502 8.87 6.00 23.20
CA GLY A 502 10.12 5.23 23.22
C GLY A 502 10.75 5.07 21.84
N LEU A 503 11.74 4.18 21.74
CA LEU A 503 12.42 3.89 20.48
C LEU A 503 11.57 3.02 19.57
N GLU A 504 11.79 3.18 18.27
CA GLU A 504 11.34 2.26 17.24
C GLU A 504 12.16 0.97 17.30
N TYR A 505 11.47 -0.17 17.24
CA TYR A 505 12.09 -1.49 17.16
C TYR A 505 11.45 -2.29 16.03
N TRP A 506 12.22 -3.20 15.45
CA TRP A 506 11.76 -4.13 14.42
C TRP A 506 12.27 -5.53 14.76
N THR A 507 11.39 -6.53 14.76
CA THR A 507 11.60 -7.98 14.99
C THR A 507 12.62 -8.35 16.08
N PHE A 508 13.91 -8.12 15.86
CA PHE A 508 15.03 -8.40 16.76
C PHE A 508 15.61 -7.15 17.48
N SER A 509 16.14 -7.37 18.68
CA SER A 509 17.02 -6.42 19.37
C SER A 509 18.47 -6.55 18.88
N LEU A 510 19.32 -5.55 19.15
CA LEU A 510 20.77 -5.65 18.94
C LEU A 510 21.39 -6.85 19.67
N GLU A 511 20.83 -7.22 20.82
CA GLU A 511 21.25 -8.38 21.60
C GLU A 511 20.88 -9.69 20.89
N ASN A 512 19.67 -9.77 20.31
CA ASN A 512 19.22 -10.92 19.55
C ASN A 512 20.08 -11.16 18.29
N LEU A 513 20.53 -10.07 17.62
CA LEU A 513 21.46 -10.15 16.49
C LEU A 513 22.81 -10.80 16.87
N LYS A 514 23.32 -10.55 18.07
CA LYS A 514 24.59 -11.13 18.55
C LYS A 514 24.53 -12.66 18.62
N TYR A 515 23.34 -13.21 18.91
CA TYR A 515 23.12 -14.64 19.06
C TYR A 515 22.47 -15.29 17.83
N GLY A 516 22.27 -14.53 16.74
CA GLY A 516 21.61 -15.02 15.53
C GLY A 516 20.11 -15.37 15.72
N ASN A 517 19.47 -14.80 16.74
CA ASN A 517 18.05 -15.03 17.03
C ASN A 517 17.21 -13.96 16.35
N PHE A 518 16.26 -14.36 15.52
CA PHE A 518 15.37 -13.45 14.80
C PHE A 518 13.93 -13.65 15.26
N ASN A 519 13.68 -13.52 16.55
CA ASN A 519 12.36 -13.80 17.09
C ASN A 519 11.35 -12.70 16.77
N ASN A 520 10.12 -13.09 16.47
CA ASN A 520 8.96 -12.20 16.45
C ASN A 520 8.48 -11.86 17.87
N ASN A 521 7.40 -11.09 17.95
CA ASN A 521 6.79 -10.65 19.20
C ASN A 521 6.15 -11.77 20.05
N THR A 522 5.98 -12.98 19.52
CA THR A 522 5.55 -14.19 20.25
C THR A 522 6.71 -15.11 20.60
N ASN A 523 7.95 -14.63 20.47
CA ASN A 523 9.18 -15.37 20.72
C ASN A 523 9.38 -16.57 19.78
N GLN A 524 8.71 -16.59 18.62
CA GLN A 524 8.97 -17.56 17.56
C GLN A 524 10.07 -17.01 16.66
N ASN A 525 11.07 -17.83 16.33
CA ASN A 525 12.05 -17.47 15.30
C ASN A 525 11.31 -17.08 14.01
N GLU A 526 11.80 -16.08 13.31
CA GLU A 526 11.43 -15.71 11.94
C GLU A 526 12.55 -16.15 11.00
N GLY A 527 12.15 -16.61 9.83
CA GLY A 527 13.05 -16.89 8.72
C GLY A 527 13.80 -15.62 8.35
N THR A 528 15.10 -15.74 8.20
CA THR A 528 15.94 -14.65 7.72
C THR A 528 16.20 -14.78 6.23
N PRO A 529 16.32 -13.65 5.53
CA PRO A 529 16.73 -13.66 4.13
C PRO A 529 18.17 -14.15 4.02
N SER A 530 18.48 -14.86 2.93
CA SER A 530 19.83 -15.39 2.69
C SER A 530 20.93 -14.31 2.62
N THR A 531 20.54 -13.07 2.36
CA THR A 531 21.42 -11.91 2.21
C THR A 531 21.45 -11.00 3.44
N LEU A 532 20.93 -11.47 4.58
CA LEU A 532 21.02 -10.76 5.84
C LEU A 532 22.48 -10.36 6.13
N SER A 533 22.67 -9.13 6.60
CA SER A 533 23.97 -8.62 7.02
C SER A 533 23.85 -8.09 8.43
N ILE A 534 24.58 -8.68 9.40
CA ILE A 534 24.49 -8.28 10.82
C ILE A 534 24.84 -6.79 11.00
N THR A 535 25.85 -6.30 10.29
CA THR A 535 26.25 -4.89 10.36
C THR A 535 25.19 -3.97 9.75
N THR A 536 24.57 -4.38 8.64
CA THR A 536 23.46 -3.64 8.03
C THR A 536 22.19 -3.69 8.88
N ALA A 537 21.92 -4.81 9.55
CA ALA A 537 20.81 -4.97 10.47
C ALA A 537 20.95 -4.07 11.72
N ALA A 538 22.16 -4.00 12.30
CA ALA A 538 22.45 -3.07 13.38
C ALA A 538 22.28 -1.62 12.93
N GLU A 539 22.79 -1.26 11.75
CA GLU A 539 22.63 0.08 11.18
C GLU A 539 21.17 0.40 10.86
N PHE A 540 20.40 -0.56 10.36
CA PHE A 540 18.95 -0.43 10.13
C PHE A 540 18.19 -0.09 11.42
N LEU A 541 18.48 -0.77 12.54
CA LEU A 541 17.86 -0.47 13.84
C LEU A 541 18.23 0.93 14.35
N ILE A 542 19.48 1.35 14.16
CA ILE A 542 19.90 2.73 14.45
C ILE A 542 19.11 3.69 13.56
N ARG A 543 19.05 3.43 12.25
CA ARG A 543 18.37 4.24 11.24
C ARG A 543 16.91 4.50 11.59
N LEU A 544 16.16 3.49 12.05
CA LEU A 544 14.76 3.63 12.48
C LEU A 544 14.55 4.70 13.56
N ASN A 545 15.60 5.03 14.32
CA ASN A 545 15.57 6.02 15.40
C ASN A 545 16.35 7.30 15.06
N THR A 546 16.81 7.45 13.81
CA THR A 546 17.51 8.64 13.34
C THR A 546 16.69 9.40 12.32
N LYS A 547 16.88 10.72 12.27
CA LYS A 547 16.21 11.57 11.30
C LYS A 547 16.82 11.37 9.91
N VAL A 548 16.07 10.75 9.01
CA VAL A 548 16.36 10.74 7.57
C VAL A 548 15.64 11.91 6.90
N GLU A 549 16.38 12.74 6.15
CA GLU A 549 15.78 13.81 5.37
C GLU A 549 14.89 13.22 4.27
N TRP A 550 13.62 13.66 4.21
CA TRP A 550 12.62 13.10 3.29
C TRP A 550 13.06 13.19 1.81
N LYS A 551 13.61 14.33 1.40
CA LYS A 551 14.12 14.52 0.04
C LYS A 551 15.26 13.56 -0.30
N LYS A 552 16.14 13.24 0.65
CA LYS A 552 17.19 12.24 0.47
C LYS A 552 16.64 10.82 0.40
N ALA A 553 15.61 10.50 1.20
CA ALA A 553 14.93 9.20 1.12
C ALA A 553 14.26 8.96 -0.24
N ILE A 554 13.89 10.02 -0.97
CA ILE A 554 13.38 9.95 -2.34
C ILE A 554 14.52 9.92 -3.36
N ALA A 555 15.40 10.92 -3.32
CA ALA A 555 16.40 11.13 -4.37
C ALA A 555 17.62 10.21 -4.23
N GLY A 556 18.18 10.06 -3.03
CA GLY A 556 19.42 9.32 -2.78
C GLY A 556 20.35 9.97 -1.77
N ASN A 557 21.52 9.37 -1.58
CA ASN A 557 22.57 9.84 -0.67
C ASN A 557 22.06 10.02 0.78
N THR A 558 21.39 8.98 1.27
CA THR A 558 20.80 8.96 2.61
C THR A 558 21.86 8.94 3.71
N GLY A 559 23.06 8.45 3.41
CA GLY A 559 24.14 8.20 4.37
C GLY A 559 24.02 6.87 5.13
N HIS A 560 23.04 6.03 4.77
CA HIS A 560 22.74 4.78 5.47
C HIS A 560 22.97 3.57 4.56
N VAL A 561 23.70 2.57 5.03
CA VAL A 561 23.99 1.35 4.24
C VAL A 561 22.77 0.44 4.09
N SER A 562 21.78 0.59 4.97
CA SER A 562 20.48 -0.09 4.93
C SER A 562 19.40 0.69 4.16
N LEU A 563 19.73 1.82 3.53
CA LEU A 563 18.76 2.67 2.83
C LEU A 563 19.31 3.36 1.58
N TYR A 564 18.80 2.99 0.42
CA TYR A 564 18.92 3.79 -0.80
C TYR A 564 17.80 4.83 -0.85
N GLY A 565 18.01 5.94 -1.57
CA GLY A 565 16.88 6.72 -2.06
C GLY A 565 16.05 5.89 -3.06
N VAL A 566 14.75 6.15 -3.18
CA VAL A 566 13.89 5.43 -4.16
C VAL A 566 14.43 5.58 -5.59
N LYS A 567 14.76 6.81 -6.02
CA LYS A 567 15.34 7.09 -7.34
C LYS A 567 16.75 6.54 -7.48
N GLU A 568 17.58 6.66 -6.44
CA GLU A 568 18.92 6.08 -6.38
C GLU A 568 18.89 4.57 -6.60
N TRP A 569 17.97 3.85 -5.94
CA TRP A 569 17.79 2.42 -6.15
C TRP A 569 17.43 2.10 -7.60
N ILE A 570 16.40 2.75 -8.14
CA ILE A 570 15.90 2.49 -9.49
C ILE A 570 17.01 2.76 -10.52
N GLY A 571 17.69 3.92 -10.42
CA GLY A 571 18.81 4.26 -11.29
C GLY A 571 19.97 3.27 -11.19
N ALA A 572 20.37 2.90 -9.97
CA ALA A 572 21.45 1.93 -9.76
C ALA A 572 21.09 0.55 -10.31
N LYS A 573 19.89 0.05 -10.01
CA LYS A 573 19.41 -1.26 -10.46
C LYS A 573 19.29 -1.32 -11.98
N TYR A 574 18.71 -0.30 -12.61
CA TYR A 574 18.56 -0.21 -14.07
C TYR A 574 19.93 -0.11 -14.77
N SER A 575 20.82 0.74 -14.27
CA SER A 575 22.21 0.82 -14.77
C SER A 575 22.94 -0.52 -14.64
N ASN A 576 22.86 -1.16 -13.47
CA ASN A 576 23.50 -2.45 -13.26
C ASN A 576 22.88 -3.54 -14.14
N PHE A 577 21.57 -3.50 -14.37
CA PHE A 577 20.88 -4.40 -15.28
C PHE A 577 21.43 -4.31 -16.70
N ASN A 578 21.59 -3.08 -17.22
CA ASN A 578 22.09 -2.82 -18.57
C ASN A 578 23.61 -3.00 -18.75
N LYS A 579 24.40 -2.84 -17.68
CA LYS A 579 25.86 -3.05 -17.74
C LYS A 579 26.28 -4.51 -17.86
N LYS A 580 25.37 -5.45 -17.67
CA LYS A 580 25.74 -6.86 -17.73
C LYS A 580 25.89 -7.30 -19.16
N THR A 581 27.03 -7.91 -19.42
CA THR A 581 27.45 -8.28 -20.77
C THR A 581 26.90 -9.62 -21.26
N SER A 582 26.20 -10.39 -20.42
CA SER A 582 25.52 -11.65 -20.81
C SER A 582 24.94 -12.32 -19.56
N TYR A 583 23.71 -12.86 -19.63
CA TYR A 583 23.20 -13.75 -18.59
C TYR A 583 23.98 -15.08 -18.64
N LYS A 584 24.68 -15.44 -17.56
CA LYS A 584 25.13 -16.82 -17.39
C LYS A 584 23.88 -17.65 -17.10
N PRO A 585 23.68 -18.82 -17.73
CA PRO A 585 22.63 -19.74 -17.32
C PRO A 585 22.70 -19.99 -15.80
N LEU A 586 21.53 -20.00 -15.13
CA LEU A 586 21.39 -20.18 -13.67
C LEU A 586 22.04 -21.45 -13.14
N LEU A 587 22.25 -22.42 -14.03
CA LEU A 587 23.11 -23.56 -13.86
C LEU A 587 23.88 -23.71 -15.18
N PRO A 588 25.15 -24.19 -15.19
CA PRO A 588 25.60 -24.90 -16.37
C PRO A 588 24.54 -25.98 -16.58
N PHE A 589 23.75 -25.88 -17.66
CA PHE A 589 22.88 -26.97 -18.04
C PHE A 589 23.74 -28.22 -17.97
N LEU A 590 23.22 -29.27 -17.33
CA LEU A 590 23.66 -30.63 -17.61
C LEU A 590 23.93 -30.66 -19.12
N PRO A 591 25.14 -31.03 -19.58
CA PRO A 591 25.44 -31.04 -20.99
C PRO A 591 24.32 -31.84 -21.64
N LEU A 592 23.50 -31.15 -22.43
CA LEU A 592 22.49 -31.79 -23.26
C LEU A 592 23.31 -32.71 -24.15
N LYS A 593 23.31 -34.00 -23.80
CA LYS A 593 23.90 -35.00 -24.67
C LYS A 593 23.05 -34.95 -25.94
N ASN A 594 23.66 -34.49 -27.03
CA ASN A 594 23.16 -34.73 -28.38
C ASN A 594 22.86 -36.22 -28.57
#